data_AF-M8E0F6-F1
#
_entry.id   AF-M8E0F6-F1
#
_cell.length_a   1.000
_cell.length_b   1.000
_cell.length_c   1.000
_cell.angle_alpha   90.00
_cell.angle_beta   90.00
_cell.angle_gamma   90.00
#
_symmetry.space_group_name_H-M   'P 1'
#
loop_
_entity.id
_entity.type
_entity.pdbx_description
1 polymer ?
#
loop_
_entity_poly.entity_id
_entity_poly.type
_entity_poly.pdbx_seq_one_letter_code
_entity_poly.pdbx_strand_id
1 'polypeptide(L)' 'METKEKEQVLELIISYEKKALEKGLREGVERGLQQGLQQGLQLEKRHIAKKMLEKGYDIQTIHELTELSVEEIERLK' A
#
# COMPACT_ATOMS: atom_id res chain seq x y z
N MET A 1 -42.38 -5.85 -28.53
CA MET A 1 -40.92 -5.81 -28.75
C MET A 1 -40.26 -4.75 -27.88
N GLU A 2 -40.78 -3.52 -27.83
CA GLU A 2 -40.18 -2.40 -27.09
C GLU A 2 -39.94 -2.60 -25.58
N THR A 3 -40.77 -3.37 -24.86
CA THR A 3 -40.60 -3.59 -23.41
C THR A 3 -39.43 -4.52 -23.09
N LYS A 4 -39.26 -5.60 -23.85
CA LYS A 4 -38.13 -6.54 -23.66
C LYS A 4 -36.78 -5.88 -23.94
N GLU A 5 -36.70 -5.02 -24.95
CA GLU A 5 -35.46 -4.32 -25.28
C GLU A 5 -35.07 -3.32 -24.17
N LYS A 6 -36.05 -2.60 -23.61
CA LYS A 6 -35.82 -1.69 -22.47
C LYS A 6 -35.37 -2.44 -21.22
N GLU A 7 -35.97 -3.59 -20.92
CA GLU A 7 -35.56 -4.46 -19.81
C GLU A 7 -34.11 -4.95 -19.99
N GLN A 8 -33.75 -5.42 -21.19
CA GLN A 8 -32.39 -5.86 -21.51
C GLN A 8 -31.35 -4.74 -21.37
N VAL A 9 -31.68 -3.52 -21.83
CA VAL A 9 -30.79 -2.35 -21.68
C VAL A 9 -30.62 -2.00 -20.20
N LEU A 10 -31.70 -2.02 -19.42
CA LEU A 10 -31.65 -1.73 -17.99
C LEU A 10 -30.79 -2.76 -17.23
N GLU A 11 -30.99 -4.06 -17.50
CA GLU A 11 -30.18 -5.14 -16.94
C GLU A 11 -28.69 -4.97 -17.27
N LEU A 12 -28.39 -4.57 -18.50
CA LEU A 12 -27.02 -4.33 -18.93
C LEU A 12 -26.37 -3.17 -18.16
N ILE A 13 -27.08 -2.05 -18.00
CA ILE A 13 -26.59 -0.89 -17.23
C ILE A 13 -26.33 -1.28 -15.77
N ILE A 14 -27.28 -1.95 -15.13
CA ILE A 14 -27.14 -2.42 -13.73
C ILE A 14 -25.94 -3.37 -13.60
N SER A 15 -25.74 -4.25 -14.57
CA SER A 15 -24.59 -5.17 -14.61
C SER A 15 -23.26 -4.42 -14.70
N TYR A 16 -23.17 -3.38 -15.54
CA TYR A 16 -21.98 -2.56 -15.63
C TYR A 16 -21.72 -1.74 -14.36
N GLU A 17 -22.76 -1.15 -13.77
CA GLU A 17 -22.65 -0.40 -12.51
C GLU A 17 -22.12 -1.30 -11.39
N LYS A 18 -22.71 -2.49 -11.23
CA LYS A 18 -22.27 -3.47 -10.23
C LYS A 18 -20.81 -3.88 -10.46
N LYS A 19 -20.43 -4.21 -11.70
CA LYS A 19 -19.04 -4.56 -12.04
C LYS A 19 -18.07 -3.42 -11.78
N ALA A 20 -18.46 -2.18 -12.08
CA ALA A 20 -17.63 -1.01 -11.85
C ALA A 20 -17.42 -0.76 -10.35
N LEU A 21 -18.47 -0.88 -9.54
CA LEU A 21 -18.40 -0.76 -8.08
C LEU A 21 -17.54 -1.87 -7.45
N GLU A 22 -17.75 -3.13 -7.85
CA GLU A 22 -16.95 -4.27 -7.39
C GLU A 22 -15.47 -4.10 -7.74
N LYS A 23 -15.17 -3.68 -8.98
CA LYS A 23 -13.80 -3.42 -9.43
C LYS A 23 -13.18 -2.26 -8.66
N GLY A 24 -13.90 -1.15 -8.51
CA GLY A 24 -13.42 0.02 -7.78
C GLY A 24 -13.13 -0.28 -6.31
N LEU A 25 -14.01 -1.03 -5.65
CA LEU A 25 -13.80 -1.47 -4.26
C LEU A 25 -12.57 -2.38 -4.16
N ARG A 26 -12.45 -3.37 -5.05
CA ARG A 26 -11.32 -4.30 -5.05
C ARG A 26 -9.99 -3.57 -5.26
N GLU A 27 -9.91 -2.71 -6.27
CA GLU A 27 -8.70 -1.92 -6.54
C GLU A 27 -8.36 -0.97 -5.38
N GLY A 28 -9.38 -0.34 -4.78
CA GLY A 28 -9.19 0.54 -3.62
C GLY A 28 -8.62 -0.20 -2.42
N VAL A 29 -9.18 -1.37 -2.09
CA VAL A 29 -8.70 -2.21 -0.99
C VAL A 29 -7.28 -2.72 -1.26
N GLU A 30 -7.01 -3.21 -2.47
CA GLU A 30 -5.69 -3.73 -2.84
C GLU A 30 -4.61 -2.65 -2.76
N ARG A 31 -4.86 -1.47 -3.35
CA ARG A 31 -3.94 -0.33 -3.27
C ARG A 31 -3.72 0.14 -1.84
N GLY A 32 -4.80 0.26 -1.05
CA GLY A 32 -4.72 0.69 0.34
C GLY A 32 -3.90 -0.28 1.20
N LEU A 33 -4.12 -1.58 1.03
CA LEU A 33 -3.36 -2.61 1.75
C LEU A 33 -1.88 -2.61 1.36
N GLN A 34 -1.58 -2.53 0.05
CA GLN A 34 -0.20 -2.49 -0.43
C GLN A 34 0.55 -1.26 0.08
N GLN A 35 -0.07 -0.08 0.01
CA GLN A 35 0.51 1.17 0.53
C GLN A 35 0.72 1.09 2.05
N GLY A 36 -0.27 0.60 2.80
CA GLY A 36 -0.18 0.45 4.25
C GLY A 36 0.93 -0.51 4.67
N LEU A 37 1.07 -1.65 3.98
CA LEU A 37 2.13 -2.61 4.25
C LEU A 37 3.51 -2.02 3.96
N GLN A 38 3.69 -1.36 2.82
CA GLN A 38 4.97 -0.74 2.45
C GLN A 38 5.36 0.36 3.43
N GLN A 39 4.41 1.21 3.82
CA GLN A 39 4.65 2.25 4.84
C GLN A 39 5.00 1.63 6.19
N GLY A 40 4.28 0.60 6.63
CA GLY A 40 4.56 -0.11 7.87
C GLY A 40 5.95 -0.72 7.91
N LEU A 41 6.37 -1.39 6.83
CA LEU A 41 7.71 -1.96 6.70
C LEU A 41 8.80 -0.87 6.76
N GLN A 42 8.61 0.26 6.08
CA GLN A 42 9.59 1.36 6.12
C GLN A 42 9.67 2.00 7.52
N LEU A 43 8.53 2.20 8.18
CA LEU A 43 8.48 2.72 9.54
C LEU A 43 9.19 1.78 10.53
N GLU A 44 8.97 0.47 10.41
CA GLU A 44 9.62 -0.51 11.27
C GLU A 44 11.13 -0.58 11.02
N LYS A 45 11.58 -0.53 9.76
CA LYS A 45 13.03 -0.42 9.43
C LYS A 45 13.67 0.77 10.13
N ARG A 46 13.05 1.96 10.07
CA ARG A 46 13.53 3.18 10.76
C ARG A 46 13.54 3.02 12.27
N HIS A 47 12.51 2.40 12.84
CA HIS A 47 12.41 2.15 14.28
C HIS A 47 13.53 1.24 14.78
N ILE A 48 13.80 0.15 14.03
CA ILE A 48 14.90 -0.76 14.33
C ILE A 48 16.23 -0.03 14.22
N ALA A 49 16.48 0.72 13.14
CA ALA A 49 17.70 1.50 12.96
C ALA A 49 17.93 2.50 14.10
N LYS A 50 16.88 3.20 14.55
CA LYS A 50 16.96 4.12 15.68
C LYS A 50 17.38 3.40 16.97
N LYS A 51 16.77 2.25 17.29
CA LYS A 51 17.15 1.43 18.45
C LYS A 51 18.59 0.92 18.35
N MET A 52 19.07 0.61 17.15
CA MET A 52 20.46 0.20 16.94
C MET A 52 21.43 1.37 17.19
N LEU A 53 21.11 2.58 16.73
CA LEU A 53 21.89 3.78 17.06
C LEU A 53 21.94 4.02 18.57
N GLU A 54 20.80 3.91 19.26
CA GLU A 54 20.72 4.05 20.73
C GLU A 54 21.57 3.00 21.48
N LYS A 55 21.75 1.82 20.88
CA LYS A 55 22.60 0.74 21.40
C LYS A 55 24.08 0.87 21.01
N GLY A 56 24.45 1.89 20.23
CA GLY A 56 25.83 2.17 19.85
C GLY A 56 26.34 1.38 18.64
N TYR A 57 25.45 0.82 17.82
CA TYR A 57 25.85 0.24 16.54
C TYR A 57 26.32 1.35 15.57
N ASP A 58 27.35 1.07 14.78
CA ASP A 58 27.84 2.01 13.77
C ASP A 58 26.91 2.06 12.55
N ILE A 59 27.03 3.15 11.79
CA ILE A 59 26.13 3.44 10.66
C ILE A 59 26.27 2.40 9.53
N GLN A 60 27.47 1.85 9.30
CA GLN A 60 27.67 0.87 8.23
C GLN A 60 26.97 -0.44 8.57
N THR A 61 27.10 -0.91 9.82
CA THR A 61 26.36 -2.09 10.30
C THR A 61 24.84 -1.89 10.19
N ILE A 62 24.33 -0.70 10.52
CA ILE A 62 22.89 -0.42 10.40
C ILE A 62 22.45 -0.38 8.93
N HIS A 63 23.25 0.23 8.05
CA HIS A 63 22.99 0.25 6.61
C HIS A 63 22.87 -1.18 6.04
N GLU A 64 23.83 -2.05 6.37
CA GLU A 64 23.85 -3.44 5.91
C GLU A 64 22.65 -4.25 6.43
N LEU A 65 22.25 -4.06 7.69
CA LEU A 65 21.19 -4.87 8.32
C LEU A 65 19.76 -4.37 8.03
N THR A 66 19.58 -3.07 7.83
CA THR A 66 18.25 -2.46 7.63
C THR A 66 17.98 -2.08 6.18
N GLU A 67 19.01 -2.08 5.33
CA GLU A 67 19.00 -1.59 3.95
C GLU A 67 18.56 -0.12 3.81
N LEU A 68 18.53 0.63 4.91
CA LEU A 68 18.31 2.08 4.87
C LEU A 68 19.56 2.78 4.35
N SER A 69 19.42 3.86 3.60
CA SER A 69 20.60 4.62 3.16
C SER A 69 21.33 5.22 4.35
N VAL A 70 22.65 5.40 4.20
CA VAL A 70 23.48 6.09 5.20
C VAL A 70 22.90 7.46 5.55
N GLU A 71 22.45 8.21 4.55
CA GLU A 71 21.80 9.51 4.73
C GLU A 71 20.50 9.44 5.56
N GLU A 72 19.71 8.38 5.38
CA GLU A 72 18.48 8.18 6.13
C GLU A 72 18.78 7.82 7.58
N ILE A 73 19.79 6.98 7.83
CA ILE A 73 20.25 6.61 9.17
C ILE A 73 20.82 7.83 9.90
N GLU A 74 21.58 8.69 9.22
CA GLU A 74 22.12 9.92 9.81
C GLU A 74 21.02 10.90 10.27
N ARG A 75 19.89 10.95 9.54
CA ARG A 75 18.72 11.77 9.92
C ARG A 75 17.95 11.22 11.13
N LEU A 76 18.23 9.98 11.57
CA LEU A 76 17.57 9.37 12.73
C LEU A 76 18.29 9.65 14.06
N LYS A 77 19.50 10.21 14.02
CA LYS A 77 20.21 10.71 15.21
C LYS A 77 19.46 11.88 15.85
#